data_AF-A0AAP5JSM7-F1
#
_entry.id   AF-A0AAP5JSM7-F1
#
_cell.length_a   1.000
_cell.length_b   1.000
_cell.length_c   1.000
_cell.angle_alpha   90.00
_cell.angle_beta   90.00
_cell.angle_gamma   90.00
#
_symmetry.space_group_name_H-M   'P 1'
#
loop_
_entity.id
_entity.type
_entity.pdbx_description
1 polymer ?
#
loop_
_entity_poly.entity_id
_entity_poly.type
_entity_poly.pdbx_seq_one_letter_code
_entity_poly.pdbx_strand_id
1 'polypeptide(L)' 'MSAILAALKALVKKVPWNKVVSFLKWAAEFAAAAGKKTAAETAKILAFIKNNPQKVIDWFVKGYSIYEIIKMILEY' A
#
# COMPACT_ATOMS: atom_id res chain seq x y z
N MET A 1 15.11 -0.40 5.19
CA MET A 1 14.03 -0.94 4.34
C MET A 1 12.70 -0.48 4.91
N SER A 2 11.83 0.18 4.14
CA SER A 2 10.55 0.74 4.66
C SER A 2 9.64 -0.39 5.17
N ALA A 3 9.12 -0.28 6.40
CA ALA A 3 8.19 -1.26 6.98
C ALA A 3 6.89 -1.39 6.14
N ILE A 4 6.46 -0.29 5.51
CA ILE A 4 5.33 -0.27 4.58
C ILE A 4 5.65 -1.11 3.34
N LEU A 5 6.84 -0.94 2.75
CA LEU A 5 7.26 -1.72 1.58
C LEU A 5 7.30 -3.23 1.89
N ALA A 6 7.81 -3.60 3.07
CA ALA A 6 7.83 -4.99 3.50
C ALA A 6 6.40 -5.56 3.66
N ALA A 7 5.51 -4.79 4.29
CA ALA A 7 4.11 -5.18 4.44
C ALA A 7 3.41 -5.36 3.09
N LEU A 8 3.61 -4.43 2.14
CA LEU A 8 3.05 -4.52 0.80
C LEU A 8 3.62 -5.70 0.01
N LYS A 9 4.94 -5.94 0.06
CA LYS A 9 5.55 -7.11 -0.61
C LYS A 9 4.98 -8.44 -0.12
N ALA A 10 4.60 -8.53 1.16
CA ALA A 10 3.94 -9.73 1.67
C ALA A 10 2.57 -9.99 1.02
N LEU A 11 1.91 -8.95 0.49
CA LEU A 11 0.62 -9.04 -0.19
C LEU A 11 0.72 -9.59 -1.61
N VAL A 12 1.91 -9.68 -2.20
CA VAL A 12 2.13 -10.19 -3.58
C VAL A 12 1.44 -11.54 -3.80
N LYS A 13 1.40 -12.41 -2.78
CA LYS A 13 0.75 -13.73 -2.84
C LYS A 13 -0.76 -13.68 -3.13
N LYS A 14 -1.39 -12.54 -2.90
CA LYS A 14 -2.83 -12.28 -3.09
C LYS A 14 -3.11 -11.45 -4.36
N VAL A 15 -2.07 -11.05 -5.09
CA VAL A 15 -2.19 -10.26 -6.32
C VAL A 15 -2.31 -11.20 -7.52
N PRO A 16 -3.17 -10.92 -8.51
CA PRO A 16 -3.21 -11.67 -9.76
C PRO A 16 -1.83 -11.77 -10.41
N TRP A 17 -1.44 -12.95 -10.89
CA TRP A 17 -0.07 -13.21 -11.35
C TRP A 17 0.41 -12.22 -12.42
N ASN A 18 -0.47 -11.89 -13.38
CA ASN A 18 -0.21 -10.92 -14.44
C ASN A 18 -0.03 -9.47 -13.95
N LYS A 19 -0.37 -9.17 -12.70
CA LYS A 19 -0.21 -7.85 -12.06
C LYS A 19 0.89 -7.82 -10.98
N VAL A 20 1.61 -8.91 -10.74
CA VAL A 20 2.63 -8.96 -9.67
C VAL A 20 3.74 -7.94 -9.90
N VAL A 21 4.26 -7.83 -11.12
CA VAL A 21 5.36 -6.89 -11.44
C VAL A 21 4.89 -5.44 -11.28
N SER A 22 3.70 -5.10 -11.79
CA SER A 22 3.14 -3.76 -11.65
C SER A 22 2.79 -3.43 -10.19
N PHE A 23 2.34 -4.41 -9.42
CA PHE A 23 2.10 -4.26 -7.99
C PHE A 23 3.39 -4.00 -7.21
N LEU A 24 4.48 -4.71 -7.50
CA LEU A 24 5.76 -4.50 -6.84
C LEU A 24 6.31 -3.08 -7.10
N LYS A 25 6.16 -2.59 -8.34
CA LYS A 25 6.51 -1.21 -8.70
C LYS A 25 5.63 -0.21 -7.94
N TRP A 26 4.31 -0.41 -7.99
CA TRP A 26 3.33 0.40 -7.26
C TRP A 26 3.60 0.42 -5.75
N ALA A 27 3.98 -0.73 -5.15
CA ALA A 27 4.27 -0.83 -3.74
C ALA A 27 5.52 -0.04 -3.32
N ALA A 28 6.54 0.02 -4.19
CA ALA A 28 7.72 0.85 -3.97
C ALA A 28 7.37 2.34 -4.02
N GLU A 29 6.58 2.76 -5.01
CA GLU A 29 6.10 4.14 -5.15
C GLU A 29 5.17 4.54 -3.99
N PHE A 30 4.28 3.64 -3.57
CA PHE A 30 3.40 3.82 -2.41
C PHE A 30 4.21 4.01 -1.13
N ALA A 31 5.20 3.14 -0.88
CA ALA A 31 6.03 3.24 0.31
C ALA A 31 6.87 4.53 0.32
N ALA A 32 7.32 5.01 -0.84
CA ALA A 32 8.01 6.28 -0.97
C ALA A 32 7.08 7.47 -0.68
N ALA A 33 5.85 7.45 -1.18
CA ALA A 33 4.85 8.49 -0.91
C ALA A 33 4.41 8.51 0.56
N ALA A 34 4.17 7.34 1.15
CA ALA A 34 3.83 7.21 2.58
C ALA A 34 5.01 7.59 3.51
N GLY A 35 6.25 7.46 3.03
CA GLY A 35 7.45 7.90 3.76
C GLY A 35 7.63 9.42 3.83
N LYS A 36 6.89 10.19 3.01
CA LYS A 36 6.84 11.67 3.09
C LYS A 36 5.82 12.18 4.11
N LYS A 37 5.08 11.28 4.77
CA LYS A 37 4.08 11.61 5.79
C LYS A 37 4.72 11.69 7.18
N THR A 38 3.98 12.22 8.14
CA THR A 38 4.42 12.25 9.54
C THR A 38 4.51 10.84 10.12
N ALA A 39 5.30 10.65 11.18
CA ALA A 39 5.46 9.35 11.81
C ALA A 39 4.12 8.72 12.26
N ALA A 40 3.18 9.54 12.75
CA ALA A 40 1.85 9.10 13.16
C ALA A 40 1.02 8.61 11.97
N GLU A 41 1.02 9.35 10.86
CA GLU A 41 0.35 8.95 9.62
C GLU A 41 0.98 7.68 9.03
N THR A 42 2.31 7.58 8.99
CA THR A 42 3.01 6.38 8.51
C THR A 42 2.66 5.15 9.36
N ALA A 43 2.55 5.31 10.68
CA ALA A 43 2.12 4.24 11.58
C ALA A 43 0.67 3.81 11.31
N LYS A 44 -0.25 4.77 11.09
CA LYS A 44 -1.64 4.51 10.70
C LYS A 44 -1.72 3.76 9.37
N ILE A 45 -0.94 4.18 8.38
CA ILE A 45 -0.87 3.51 7.06
C ILE A 45 -0.37 2.07 7.21
N LEU A 46 0.72 1.86 7.96
CA LEU A 46 1.26 0.53 8.19
C LEU A 46 0.26 -0.38 8.90
N ALA A 47 -0.42 0.12 9.94
CA ALA A 47 -1.45 -0.63 10.66
C ALA A 47 -2.62 -0.99 9.73
N PHE A 48 -3.06 -0.05 8.90
CA PHE A 48 -4.14 -0.29 7.94
C PHE A 48 -3.79 -1.40 6.94
N ILE A 49 -2.59 -1.36 6.36
CA ILE A 49 -2.13 -2.37 5.39
C ILE A 49 -2.11 -3.77 6.01
N LYS A 50 -1.68 -3.89 7.26
CA LYS A 50 -1.63 -5.16 7.99
C LYS A 50 -3.04 -5.68 8.31
N ASN A 51 -3.96 -4.80 8.71
CA ASN A 51 -5.30 -5.18 9.14
C ASN A 51 -6.28 -5.35 7.97
N ASN A 52 -6.05 -4.67 6.84
CA ASN A 52 -6.95 -4.64 5.69
C ASN A 52 -6.23 -5.01 4.37
N PRO A 53 -5.51 -6.15 4.31
CA PRO A 53 -4.67 -6.50 3.15
C PRO A 53 -5.47 -6.64 1.85
N GLN A 54 -6.70 -7.18 1.93
CA GLN A 54 -7.55 -7.37 0.75
C GLN A 54 -7.98 -6.03 0.15
N LYS A 55 -8.34 -5.07 1.00
CA LYS A 55 -8.81 -3.74 0.57
C LYS A 55 -7.72 -2.97 -0.18
N VAL A 56 -6.47 -3.07 0.28
CA VAL A 56 -5.31 -2.47 -0.39
C VAL A 56 -5.11 -3.08 -1.79
N ILE A 57 -5.24 -4.40 -1.92
CA ILE A 57 -5.12 -5.08 -3.21
C ILE A 57 -6.28 -4.70 -4.12
N ASP A 58 -7.51 -4.66 -3.61
CA ASP A 58 -8.69 -4.30 -4.40
C ASP A 58 -8.56 -2.87 -4.93
N TRP A 59 -8.07 -1.92 -4.13
CA TRP A 59 -7.80 -0.56 -4.59
C TRP A 59 -6.72 -0.50 -5.66
N PHE A 60 -5.63 -1.27 -5.50
CA PHE A 60 -4.61 -1.41 -6.55
C PHE A 60 -5.21 -1.99 -7.84
N VAL A 61 -6.01 -3.05 -7.75
CA VAL A 61 -6.62 -3.72 -8.90
C VAL A 61 -7.61 -2.81 -9.63
N LYS A 62 -8.36 -2.00 -8.88
CA LYS A 62 -9.28 -0.97 -9.38
C LYS A 62 -8.57 0.25 -9.99
N GLY A 63 -7.26 0.38 -9.80
CA GLY A 63 -6.46 1.45 -10.42
C GLY A 63 -6.56 2.80 -9.72
N TYR A 64 -6.90 2.83 -8.42
CA TYR A 64 -6.84 4.08 -7.65
C TYR A 64 -5.41 4.62 -7.60
N SER A 65 -5.27 5.95 -7.60
CA SER A 65 -3.95 6.56 -7.45
C SER A 65 -3.39 6.32 -6.04
N ILE A 66 -2.06 6.29 -5.93
CA ILE A 66 -1.36 6.15 -4.64
C ILE A 66 -1.83 7.23 -3.65
N TYR A 67 -1.98 8.47 -4.11
CA TYR A 67 -2.36 9.59 -3.27
C TYR A 67 -3.81 9.47 -2.76
N GLU A 68 -4.73 9.00 -3.61
CA GLU A 68 -6.10 8.70 -3.18
C GLU A 68 -6.12 7.60 -2.12
N ILE A 69 -5.36 6.51 -2.34
CA ILE A 69 -5.30 5.41 -1.38
C ILE A 69 -4.73 5.88 -0.05
N ILE A 70 -3.63 6.64 -0.07
CA ILE A 70 -3.05 7.20 1.17
C ILE A 70 -4.08 8.08 1.88
N LYS A 71 -4.77 8.96 1.15
CA LYS A 71 -5.82 9.82 1.74
C LYS A 71 -6.95 8.98 2.35
N MET A 72 -7.49 8.02 1.61
CA MET A 72 -8.55 7.12 2.08
C MET A 72 -8.15 6.35 3.34
N ILE A 73 -6.89 5.93 3.47
CA ILE A 73 -6.38 5.25 4.66
C ILE A 73 -6.30 6.21 5.86
N LEU A 74 -5.88 7.45 5.63
CA LEU A 74 -5.76 8.44 6.70
C LEU A 74 -7.13 8.93 7.20
N GLU A 75 -8.16 8.85 6.36
CA GLU A 75 -9.56 9.19 6.69
C GLU A 75 -10.36 8.01 7.27
N TYR A 76 -9.83 6.77 7.20
CA TYR A 76 -10.44 5.56 7.77
C TYR A 76 -10.24 5.45 9.29
#